data_AF-C2BE12-F1
#
_entry.id   AF-C2BE12-F1
#
_cell.length_a   1.000
_cell.length_b   1.000
_cell.length_c   1.000
_cell.angle_alpha   90.00
_cell.angle_beta   90.00
_cell.angle_gamma   90.00
#
_symmetry.space_group_name_H-M   'P 1'
#
loop_
_entity.id
_entity.type
_entity.pdbx_description
1 polymer ?
#
loop_
_entity_poly.entity_id
_entity_poly.type
_entity_poly.pdbx_seq_one_letter_code
_entity_poly.pdbx_strand_id
1 'polypeptide(L)' 'ATGRDVDMPRDDHYAIVLTINRYPGLSDLHGPENDGEEFRQWLLDPEYGDLDTRRIQVIRSQDYGVAATPETQTR' A
#
# COMPACT_ATOMS: atom_id res chain seq x y z
N ALA A 1 2.18 -37.28 10.70
CA ALA A 1 1.84 -36.13 9.87
C ALA A 1 2.39 -34.89 10.53
N THR A 2 3.36 -34.23 9.89
CA THR A 2 3.71 -32.79 10.02
C THR A 2 4.89 -32.57 9.05
N GLY A 3 4.58 -32.74 7.76
CA GLY A 3 5.48 -32.24 6.72
C GLY A 3 5.52 -30.74 6.89
N ARG A 4 6.73 -30.18 6.97
CA ARG A 4 6.97 -28.76 6.74
C ARG A 4 6.18 -28.42 5.47
N ASP A 5 5.33 -27.42 5.54
CA ASP A 5 5.01 -26.65 4.34
C ASP A 5 6.37 -26.16 3.85
N VAL A 6 6.90 -26.88 2.88
CA VAL A 6 8.15 -26.56 2.22
C VAL A 6 7.83 -25.30 1.46
N ASP A 7 8.21 -24.18 2.07
CA ASP A 7 8.62 -22.91 1.47
C ASP A 7 8.63 -22.94 -0.07
N MET A 8 7.43 -22.92 -0.65
CA MET A 8 7.30 -22.65 -2.08
C MET A 8 7.46 -21.14 -2.17
N PRO A 9 8.34 -20.64 -3.04
CA PRO A 9 8.37 -19.23 -3.36
C PRO A 9 6.94 -18.77 -3.61
N ARG A 10 6.51 -17.70 -2.93
CA ARG A 10 5.18 -17.09 -3.06
C ARG A 10 5.09 -16.32 -4.39
N ASP A 11 5.45 -17.02 -5.46
CA ASP A 11 5.68 -16.49 -6.79
C ASP A 11 4.37 -16.06 -7.50
N ASP A 12 3.23 -16.27 -6.87
CA ASP A 12 1.90 -15.81 -7.26
C ASP A 12 1.30 -14.78 -6.31
N HIS A 13 2.01 -14.36 -5.25
CA HIS A 13 1.55 -13.31 -4.34
C HIS A 13 1.95 -11.92 -4.85
N TYR A 14 1.02 -10.97 -4.68
CA TYR A 14 1.13 -9.56 -5.05
C TYR A 14 0.41 -8.70 -4.02
N ALA A 15 0.80 -7.43 -3.92
CA ALA A 15 0.19 -6.49 -3.00
C ALA A 15 -0.01 -5.10 -3.65
N ILE A 16 -1.14 -4.46 -3.33
CA ILE A 16 -1.36 -3.04 -3.56
C ILE A 16 -1.61 -2.40 -2.20
N VAL A 17 -0.76 -1.45 -1.82
CA VAL A 17 -0.89 -0.67 -0.59
C VAL A 17 -1.40 0.72 -0.94
N LEU A 18 -2.63 1.04 -0.56
CA LEU A 18 -3.26 2.33 -0.77
C LEU A 18 -3.29 3.11 0.54
N THR A 19 -2.70 4.30 0.53
CA THR A 19 -2.65 5.18 1.70
C THR A 19 -3.18 6.58 1.36
N ILE A 20 -4.02 7.10 2.24
CA ILE A 20 -4.74 8.36 1.99
C ILE A 20 -4.61 9.27 3.21
N ASN A 21 -3.83 10.33 3.04
CA ASN A 21 -3.71 11.45 3.97
C ASN A 21 -4.62 12.62 3.56
N ARG A 22 -4.76 12.86 2.26
CA ARG A 22 -5.47 14.03 1.72
C ARG A 22 -6.93 13.71 1.43
N TYR A 23 -7.84 14.41 2.11
CA TYR A 23 -9.28 14.29 1.91
C TYR A 23 -9.90 15.68 1.65
N PRO A 24 -10.63 15.89 0.54
CA PRO A 24 -11.40 17.11 0.35
C PRO A 24 -12.41 17.31 1.48
N GLY A 25 -12.45 18.51 2.06
CA GLY A 25 -13.39 18.85 3.13
C GLY A 25 -12.96 18.40 4.54
N LEU A 26 -11.79 17.77 4.68
CA LEU A 26 -11.16 17.48 5.97
C LEU A 26 -9.73 18.05 5.98
N SER A 27 -9.16 18.21 7.17
CA SER A 27 -7.73 18.47 7.28
C SER A 27 -6.93 17.22 6.94
N ASP A 28 -5.72 17.40 6.40
CA ASP A 28 -4.81 16.30 6.09
C ASP A 28 -4.54 15.42 7.33
N LEU A 29 -4.66 14.12 7.12
CA LEU A 29 -4.22 13.10 8.08
C LEU A 29 -2.71 12.89 7.96
N HIS A 30 -2.11 12.35 9.02
CA HIS A 30 -0.65 12.13 9.07
C HIS A 30 -0.26 10.69 9.40
N GLY A 31 -1.23 9.83 9.77
CA GLY A 31 -1.00 8.42 10.11
C GLY A 31 -0.99 7.48 8.90
N PRO A 32 -2.00 7.49 8.02
CA PRO A 32 -2.19 6.45 7.01
C PRO A 32 -1.00 6.19 6.08
N GLU A 33 -0.30 7.22 5.64
CA GLU A 33 0.88 7.03 4.79
C GLU A 33 2.10 6.47 5.56
N ASN A 34 2.20 6.73 6.87
CA ASN A 34 3.20 6.06 7.71
C ASN A 34 2.84 4.59 7.88
N ASP A 35 1.57 4.28 8.17
CA ASP A 35 1.08 2.91 8.35
C ASP A 35 1.33 2.06 7.09
N GLY A 36 1.10 2.61 5.90
CA GLY A 36 1.36 1.87 4.66
C GLY A 36 2.85 1.71 4.33
N GLU A 37 3.72 2.61 4.78
CA GLU A 37 5.17 2.37 4.67
C GLU A 37 5.60 1.24 5.61
N GLU A 38 5.14 1.24 6.87
CA GLU A 38 5.42 0.15 7.81
C GLU A 38 4.90 -1.19 7.27
N PHE A 39 3.70 -1.21 6.69
CA PHE A 39 3.15 -2.41 6.07
C PHE A 39 3.93 -2.85 4.82
N ARG A 40 4.41 -1.90 4.00
CA ARG A 40 5.31 -2.20 2.86
C ARG A 40 6.61 -2.85 3.36
N GLN A 41 7.19 -2.37 4.45
CA GLN A 41 8.40 -2.98 5.02
C GLN A 41 8.14 -4.41 5.49
N TRP A 42 7.01 -4.65 6.15
CA TRP A 42 6.59 -6.01 6.52
C TRP A 42 6.41 -6.94 5.31
N LEU A 43 5.85 -6.42 4.20
CA LEU A 43 5.68 -7.19 2.96
C LEU A 43 7.01 -7.57 2.29
N LEU A 44 8.04 -6.75 2.46
CA LEU A 44 9.39 -6.98 1.92
C LEU A 44 10.24 -7.87 2.81
N ASP A 45 9.89 -8.01 4.09
CA ASP A 45 10.66 -8.76 5.06
C ASP A 45 10.64 -10.27 4.73
N PRO A 46 11.80 -10.92 4.54
CA PRO A 46 11.90 -12.36 4.24
C PRO A 46 11.37 -13.28 5.35
N GLU A 47 11.30 -12.81 6.61
CA GLU A 47 10.70 -13.57 7.70
C GLU A 47 9.16 -13.51 7.67
N TYR A 48 8.61 -12.51 6.98
CA TYR A 48 7.18 -12.22 6.99
C TYR A 48 6.52 -12.32 5.60
N GLY A 49 6.48 -11.20 4.86
CA GLY A 49 5.80 -11.13 3.58
C GLY A 49 6.55 -11.88 2.48
N ASP A 50 7.87 -11.74 2.48
CA ASP A 50 8.82 -12.27 1.48
C ASP A 50 8.41 -11.98 0.02
N LEU A 51 7.99 -10.74 -0.25
CA LEU A 51 7.65 -10.31 -1.61
C LEU A 51 8.79 -9.54 -2.27
N ASP A 52 9.05 -9.83 -3.54
CA ASP A 52 9.89 -8.98 -4.39
C ASP A 52 9.26 -7.59 -4.58
N THR A 53 10.07 -6.54 -4.53
CA THR A 53 9.64 -5.14 -4.72
C THR A 53 8.78 -4.90 -5.97
N ARG A 54 9.02 -5.64 -7.06
CA ARG A 54 8.26 -5.54 -8.33
C ARG A 54 6.83 -6.07 -8.22
N ARG A 55 6.51 -6.79 -7.14
CA ARG A 55 5.19 -7.36 -6.85
C ARG A 55 4.36 -6.51 -5.89
N ILE A 56 4.93 -5.40 -5.43
CA ILE A 56 4.29 -4.46 -4.51
C ILE A 56 4.10 -3.12 -5.21
N GLN A 57 2.86 -2.68 -5.32
CA GLN A 57 2.54 -1.33 -5.74
C GLN A 57 2.08 -0.51 -4.53
N VAL A 58 2.71 0.65 -4.32
CA VAL A 58 2.27 1.59 -3.29
C VAL A 58 1.71 2.82 -3.96
N ILE A 59 0.51 3.21 -3.53
CA ILE A 59 -0.23 4.36 -4.03
C ILE A 59 -0.49 5.27 -2.84
N ARG A 60 0.15 6.44 -2.82
CA ARG A 60 -0.01 7.41 -1.74
C ARG A 60 -0.74 8.62 -2.25
N SER A 61 -1.72 9.11 -1.49
CA SER A 61 -2.45 10.32 -1.87
C SER A 61 -1.54 11.54 -2.09
N GLN A 62 -0.40 11.61 -1.40
CA GLN A 62 0.56 12.70 -1.56
C GLN A 62 1.23 12.77 -2.94
N ASP A 63 1.30 11.63 -3.65
CA ASP A 63 1.90 11.52 -4.99
C ASP A 63 0.99 12.09 -6.08
N TYR A 64 -0.25 12.40 -5.74
CA TYR A 64 -1.24 12.98 -6.64
C TYR A 64 -1.56 14.43 -6.27
N GLY A 65 -1.93 15.22 -7.27
CA GLY A 65 -2.45 16.57 -7.06
C GLY A 65 -3.71 16.56 -6.18
N VAL A 66 -4.09 17.74 -5.68
CA VAL A 66 -5.31 17.91 -4.90
C VAL A 66 -6.49 17.36 -5.71
N ALA A 67 -7.25 16.45 -5.09
CA ALA A 67 -8.42 15.89 -5.73
C ALA A 67 -9.37 17.02 -6.13
N ALA A 68 -9.85 16.98 -7.38
CA ALA A 68 -10.86 17.90 -7.84
C ALA A 68 -12.07 17.79 -6.90
N THR A 69 -12.54 18.92 -6.37
CA THR A 69 -13.82 18.93 -5.66
C THR A 69 -14.94 18.49 -6.60
N PRO A 70 -16.02 17.85 -6.11
CA PRO A 70 -17.13 17.44 -6.96
C PRO A 70 -17.68 18.57 -7.85
N GLU A 71 -17.63 19.81 -7.35
CA GLU A 71 -18.03 21.02 -8.08
C GLU A 71 -17.05 21.48 -9.18
N THR A 72 -15.84 20.92 -9.25
CA THR A 72 -14.87 21.18 -10.34
C THR A 72 -15.04 20.21 -11.52
N GLN A 73 -15.77 19.09 -11.33
CA GLN A 73 -16.16 18.19 -12.43
C GLN A 73 -17.37 18.76 -13.20
N THR A 74 -17.24 19.95 -13.77
CA THR A 74 -18.17 20.45 -14.78
C THR A 74 -17.40 21.24 -15.84
N ARG A 75 -16.80 20.53 -16.79
CA ARG A 75 -16.87 20.85 -18.23
C ARG A 75 -16.20 19.79 -19.09
#